data_AF-A0A2T0TBP4-F1
#
_entry.id   AF-A0A2T0TBP4-F1
#
_cell.length_a   1.000
_cell.length_b   1.000
_cell.length_c   1.000
_cell.angle_alpha   90.00
_cell.angle_beta   90.00
_cell.angle_gamma   90.00
#
_symmetry.space_group_name_H-M   'P 1'
#
loop_
_entity.id
_entity.type
_entity.pdbx_description
1 polymer ?
#
loop_
_entity_poly.entity_id
_entity_poly.type
_entity_poly.pdbx_seq_one_letter_code
_entity_poly.pdbx_strand_id
1 'polypeptide(L)'
;MSYLLTLSLTAGLLLSAPAVSSLVSRPVRSATIPYVTGPGLAALPPVYFCGESVPLHEEVVARRLVSALARNTKHNDYLFLMRQRASKFFPVIEPILARHNIPVDFKYLPLVESALQGFAVSPRGAVGYWQFMPGTARELGLSVHPGRDERKNLAKSTEAACRYLTYLHDRLGTWTLAAAAYNNGIGALLSNIRRQQQRDYYYLRLNAETGKYLYRILAFKELFSNSHLYEGFIPDRVLASLRRPLDGAVDFSDDDALIPVQILDEATEVAVNEPVDVPVTGNRLADIPLPNAAAVFREGIRTRLHQSANLERGQTWVFNLTRAGIVDGQPVSEGDMLYAIVEDVDPKTHRIYLRADKVYSASEHHTYDLSLAAVDAATGRLGVEIPDIDQVRVGWILTWKSL
;
A
#
# COMPACT_ATOMS: atom_id res chain seq x y z
N MET A 1 94.55 -49.37 11.73
CA MET A 1 94.56 -50.72 12.31
C MET A 1 93.48 -50.76 13.37
N SER A 2 92.67 -51.83 13.39
CA SER A 2 91.65 -52.19 14.40
C SER A 2 90.31 -51.45 14.31
N TYR A 3 89.13 -52.03 14.57
CA TYR A 3 88.52 -53.36 14.44
C TYR A 3 87.02 -53.15 14.81
N LEU A 4 86.12 -53.90 14.19
CA LEU A 4 84.86 -54.43 14.74
C LEU A 4 83.60 -53.55 14.99
N LEU A 5 82.48 -54.20 14.62
CA LEU A 5 81.18 -54.33 15.28
C LEU A 5 79.96 -53.57 14.71
N THR A 6 79.10 -54.43 14.17
CA THR A 6 77.68 -54.36 13.81
C THR A 6 76.78 -53.56 14.74
N LEU A 7 75.74 -52.92 14.20
CA LEU A 7 74.37 -53.08 14.70
C LEU A 7 73.32 -52.72 13.63
N SER A 8 72.27 -53.52 13.60
CA SER A 8 71.15 -53.53 12.66
C SER A 8 69.95 -52.69 13.13
N LEU A 9 69.16 -52.26 12.14
CA LEU A 9 67.70 -52.09 12.15
C LEU A 9 67.08 -50.93 12.96
N THR A 10 66.62 -49.89 12.27
CA THR A 10 65.19 -49.65 11.90
C THR A 10 65.01 -48.19 11.48
N ALA A 11 64.56 -47.96 10.25
CA ALA A 11 64.20 -46.64 9.75
C ALA A 11 62.75 -46.32 10.16
N GLY A 12 62.57 -45.40 11.09
CA GLY A 12 61.28 -44.82 11.43
C GLY A 12 61.00 -43.59 10.55
N LEU A 13 60.13 -43.73 9.56
CA LEU A 13 59.56 -42.61 8.80
C LEU A 13 58.21 -42.25 9.45
N LEU A 14 58.19 -41.26 10.35
CA LEU A 14 56.95 -40.70 10.90
C LEU A 14 56.50 -39.52 10.03
N LEU A 15 55.45 -39.75 9.23
CA LEU A 15 54.63 -38.70 8.63
C LEU A 15 53.90 -37.94 9.75
N SER A 16 54.20 -36.66 9.91
CA SER A 16 53.45 -35.76 10.78
C SER A 16 52.13 -35.37 10.12
N ALA A 17 51.02 -35.78 10.71
CA ALA A 17 49.69 -35.21 10.42
C ALA A 17 49.55 -33.86 11.16
N PRO A 18 48.87 -32.85 10.58
CA PRO A 18 48.62 -31.60 11.28
C PRO A 18 47.57 -31.83 12.38
N ALA A 19 47.84 -31.28 13.56
CA ALA A 19 46.98 -31.32 14.73
C ALA A 19 45.65 -30.58 14.47
N VAL A 20 44.53 -31.26 14.71
CA VAL A 20 43.21 -30.64 14.84
C VAL A 20 43.21 -29.87 16.16
N SER A 21 43.31 -28.54 16.10
CA SER A 21 43.15 -27.69 17.27
C SER A 21 41.67 -27.62 17.64
N SER A 22 41.34 -28.12 18.82
CA SER A 22 40.03 -28.00 19.43
C SER A 22 39.74 -26.53 19.76
N LEU A 23 38.80 -25.92 19.03
CA LEU A 23 38.30 -24.59 19.34
C LEU A 23 37.45 -24.65 20.62
N VAL A 24 38.06 -24.23 21.72
CA VAL A 24 37.38 -23.88 22.97
C VAL A 24 36.38 -22.76 22.68
N SER A 25 35.09 -23.05 22.89
CA SER A 25 34.00 -22.08 22.73
C SER A 25 34.13 -20.96 23.78
N ARG A 26 34.40 -19.75 23.31
CA ARG A 26 34.26 -18.54 24.14
C ARG A 26 32.79 -18.29 24.44
N PRO A 27 32.40 -17.94 25.69
CA PRO A 27 31.04 -17.52 25.96
C PRO A 27 30.77 -16.20 25.24
N VAL A 28 29.82 -16.22 24.32
CA VAL A 28 29.31 -15.04 23.64
C VAL A 28 28.63 -14.16 24.68
N ARG A 29 29.23 -13.00 25.01
CA ARG A 29 28.54 -11.93 25.71
C ARG A 29 27.38 -11.51 24.82
N SER A 30 26.15 -11.75 25.28
CA SER A 30 24.94 -11.25 24.65
C SER A 30 25.00 -9.73 24.66
N ALA A 31 25.35 -9.13 23.52
CA ALA A 31 25.24 -7.70 23.33
C ALA A 31 23.74 -7.41 23.18
N THR A 32 23.14 -6.80 24.20
CA THR A 32 21.80 -6.23 24.11
C THR A 32 21.81 -5.20 22.99
N ILE A 33 21.30 -5.55 21.81
CA ILE A 33 21.07 -4.59 20.74
C ILE A 33 19.97 -3.64 21.26
N PRO A 34 20.23 -2.33 21.39
CA PRO A 34 19.21 -1.40 21.80
C PRO A 34 18.07 -1.45 20.79
N TYR A 35 16.86 -1.74 21.27
CA TYR A 35 15.63 -1.67 20.49
C TYR A 35 15.51 -0.25 19.91
N VAL A 36 15.61 -0.11 18.59
CA VAL A 36 15.44 1.18 17.92
C VAL A 36 14.01 1.65 18.18
N THR A 37 13.87 2.69 19.00
CA THR A 37 12.62 3.37 19.32
C THR A 37 12.15 4.18 18.10
N GLY A 38 11.67 3.50 17.07
CA GLY A 38 10.88 4.13 16.01
C GLY A 38 9.42 4.27 16.44
N PRO A 39 8.67 5.24 15.91
CA PRO A 39 7.23 5.29 16.10
C PRO A 39 6.59 3.98 15.60
N GLY A 40 5.72 3.37 16.42
CA GLY A 40 5.02 2.15 16.03
C GLY A 40 4.08 2.39 14.84
N LEU A 41 3.67 1.33 14.13
CA LEU A 41 2.77 1.42 12.96
C LEU A 41 1.47 2.19 13.26
N ALA A 42 1.03 2.20 14.52
CA ALA A 42 -0.14 2.94 15.00
C ALA A 42 0.01 4.48 14.96
N ALA A 43 1.22 5.00 14.79
CA ALA A 43 1.49 6.44 14.74
C ALA A 43 1.54 6.99 13.30
N LEU A 44 1.23 6.17 12.28
CA LEU A 44 1.16 6.66 10.90
C LEU A 44 0.00 7.66 10.74
N PRO A 45 0.21 8.78 10.02
CA PRO A 45 -0.87 9.72 9.74
C PRO A 45 -1.94 9.05 8.84
N PRO A 46 -3.20 9.50 8.90
CA PRO A 46 -4.20 9.10 7.92
C PRO A 46 -3.74 9.41 6.49
N VAL A 47 -3.89 8.44 5.59
CA VAL A 47 -3.52 8.59 4.19
C VAL A 47 -4.75 8.36 3.31
N TYR A 48 -4.86 9.16 2.27
CA TYR A 48 -5.92 9.08 1.27
C TYR A 48 -5.31 8.95 -0.12
N PHE A 49 -6.01 8.27 -1.03
CA PHE A 49 -5.71 8.28 -2.45
C PHE A 49 -6.95 8.69 -3.21
N CYS A 50 -6.90 9.83 -3.91
CA CYS A 50 -8.03 10.33 -4.69
C CYS A 50 -9.32 10.52 -3.85
N GLY A 51 -9.17 10.85 -2.56
CA GLY A 51 -10.29 10.93 -1.60
C GLY A 51 -10.68 9.60 -0.96
N GLU A 52 -10.15 8.47 -1.40
CA GLU A 52 -10.39 7.15 -0.82
C GLU A 52 -9.45 6.90 0.37
N SER A 53 -9.98 6.49 1.50
CA SER A 53 -9.17 6.19 2.69
C SER A 53 -8.28 4.97 2.46
N VAL A 54 -7.00 5.09 2.77
CA VAL A 54 -6.09 3.93 2.89
C VAL A 54 -6.31 3.31 4.27
N PRO A 55 -6.70 2.02 4.39
CA PRO A 55 -7.03 1.40 5.66
C PRO A 55 -5.76 1.05 6.46
N LEU A 56 -5.04 2.06 6.96
CA LEU A 56 -3.80 1.90 7.73
C LEU A 56 -4.01 1.26 9.11
N HIS A 57 -5.26 1.09 9.54
CA HIS A 57 -5.59 0.24 10.69
C HIS A 57 -5.33 -1.24 10.41
N GLU A 58 -5.28 -1.65 9.14
CA GLU A 58 -4.86 -2.99 8.74
C GLU A 58 -3.34 -3.06 8.72
N GLU A 59 -2.76 -3.88 9.59
CA GLU A 59 -1.31 -3.99 9.75
C GLU A 59 -0.61 -4.31 8.43
N VAL A 60 -1.20 -5.19 7.61
CA VAL A 60 -0.65 -5.56 6.30
C VAL A 60 -0.57 -4.35 5.36
N VAL A 61 -1.57 -3.46 5.40
CA VAL A 61 -1.63 -2.26 4.56
C VAL A 61 -0.63 -1.22 5.07
N ALA A 62 -0.58 -0.99 6.39
CA ALA A 62 0.40 -0.12 7.02
C ALA A 62 1.85 -0.56 6.73
N ARG A 63 2.15 -1.85 6.88
CA ARG A 63 3.48 -2.41 6.56
C ARG A 63 3.83 -2.24 5.08
N ARG A 64 2.87 -2.42 4.17
CA ARG A 64 3.10 -2.19 2.73
C ARG A 64 3.43 -0.73 2.42
N LEU A 65 2.73 0.21 3.05
CA LEU A 65 3.02 1.65 2.92
C LEU A 65 4.41 1.98 3.49
N VAL A 66 4.71 1.58 4.72
CA VAL A 66 6.03 1.80 5.35
C VAL A 66 7.15 1.19 4.52
N SER A 67 6.95 -0.02 4.00
CA SER A 67 7.92 -0.67 3.12
C SER A 67 8.12 0.10 1.81
N ALA A 68 7.06 0.70 1.25
CA ALA A 68 7.17 1.55 0.07
C ALA A 68 7.89 2.87 0.39
N LEU A 69 7.60 3.52 1.51
CA LEU A 69 8.33 4.71 1.98
C LEU A 69 9.82 4.40 2.17
N ALA A 70 10.15 3.37 2.94
CA ALA A 70 11.53 2.94 3.18
C ALA A 70 12.28 2.63 1.87
N ARG A 71 11.63 1.99 0.90
CA ARG A 71 12.24 1.70 -0.42
C ARG A 71 12.54 2.97 -1.21
N ASN A 72 11.60 3.91 -1.29
CA ASN A 72 11.77 5.15 -2.07
C ASN A 72 12.72 6.16 -1.40
N THR A 73 13.08 5.95 -0.14
CA THR A 73 14.04 6.78 0.60
C THR A 73 15.48 6.24 0.60
N LYS A 74 15.73 5.05 0.00
CA LYS A 74 17.09 4.46 -0.06
C LYS A 74 18.08 5.30 -0.87
N HIS A 75 17.63 5.90 -1.96
CA HIS A 75 18.47 6.67 -2.88
C HIS A 75 18.10 8.15 -2.84
N ASN A 76 18.76 8.89 -1.95
CA ASN A 76 18.40 10.27 -1.64
C ASN A 76 18.52 11.24 -2.84
N ASP A 77 19.57 11.08 -3.64
CA ASP A 77 19.80 11.91 -4.83
C ASP A 77 18.74 11.66 -5.90
N TYR A 78 18.34 10.40 -6.07
CA TYR A 78 17.25 10.03 -6.98
C TYR A 78 15.91 10.63 -6.54
N LEU A 79 15.61 10.59 -5.25
CA LEU A 79 14.38 11.19 -4.70
C LEU A 79 14.36 12.71 -4.89
N PHE A 80 15.50 13.38 -4.72
CA PHE A 80 15.65 14.81 -4.98
C PHE A 80 15.43 15.14 -6.46
N LEU A 81 16.04 14.38 -7.38
CA LEU A 81 15.85 14.52 -8.83
C LEU A 81 14.39 14.33 -9.24
N MET A 82 13.72 13.32 -8.68
CA MET A 82 12.29 13.11 -8.90
C MET A 82 11.44 14.28 -8.40
N ARG A 83 11.80 14.88 -7.25
CA ARG A 83 11.11 16.07 -6.75
C ARG A 83 11.31 17.28 -7.67
N GLN A 84 12.52 17.48 -8.20
CA GLN A 84 12.80 18.54 -9.18
C GLN A 84 11.96 18.36 -10.46
N ARG A 85 11.92 17.15 -11.03
CA ARG A 85 11.07 16.85 -12.19
C ARG A 85 9.59 17.07 -11.90
N ALA A 86 9.11 16.59 -10.75
CA ALA A 86 7.74 16.83 -10.30
C ALA A 86 7.40 18.32 -10.30
N SER A 87 8.30 19.18 -9.78
CA SER A 87 8.07 20.62 -9.76
C SER A 87 8.00 21.28 -11.14
N LYS A 88 8.72 20.74 -12.15
CA LYS A 88 8.68 21.23 -13.55
C LYS A 88 7.41 20.74 -14.27
N PHE A 89 7.01 19.48 -14.08
CA PHE A 89 5.99 18.84 -14.92
C PHE A 89 4.60 18.80 -14.30
N PHE A 90 4.46 18.78 -12.97
CA PHE A 90 3.13 18.81 -12.32
C PHE A 90 2.29 20.03 -12.72
N PRO A 91 2.84 21.27 -12.83
CA PRO A 91 2.07 22.43 -13.29
C PRO A 91 1.45 22.28 -14.69
N VAL A 92 1.99 21.38 -15.53
CA VAL A 92 1.40 21.05 -16.84
C VAL A 92 0.34 19.95 -16.71
N ILE A 93 0.58 18.95 -15.85
CA ILE A 93 -0.31 17.79 -15.67
C ILE A 93 -1.60 18.18 -14.92
N GLU A 94 -1.48 18.88 -13.80
CA GLU A 94 -2.58 19.23 -12.89
C GLU A 94 -3.77 19.92 -13.57
N PRO A 95 -3.61 20.96 -14.41
CA PRO A 95 -4.74 21.58 -15.11
C PRO A 95 -5.39 20.66 -16.14
N ILE A 96 -4.65 19.69 -16.70
CA ILE A 96 -5.22 18.68 -17.61
C ILE A 96 -6.08 17.70 -16.79
N LEU A 97 -5.57 17.17 -15.68
CA LEU A 97 -6.34 16.30 -14.79
C LEU A 97 -7.64 16.98 -14.34
N ALA A 98 -7.56 18.24 -13.92
CA ALA A 98 -8.72 19.03 -13.50
C ALA A 98 -9.77 19.19 -14.61
N ARG A 99 -9.36 19.49 -15.85
CA ARG A 99 -10.28 19.60 -17.00
C ARG A 99 -11.04 18.29 -17.29
N HIS A 100 -10.46 17.15 -16.94
CA HIS A 100 -11.07 15.83 -17.13
C HIS A 100 -11.75 15.27 -15.88
N ASN A 101 -11.86 16.04 -14.79
CA ASN A 101 -12.36 15.57 -13.50
C ASN A 101 -11.60 14.34 -12.95
N ILE A 102 -10.30 14.25 -13.26
CA ILE A 102 -9.42 13.23 -12.69
C ILE A 102 -8.81 13.76 -11.39
N PRO A 103 -8.82 12.99 -10.29
CA PRO A 103 -8.21 13.40 -9.04
C PRO A 103 -6.72 13.74 -9.21
N VAL A 104 -6.31 14.83 -8.56
CA VAL A 104 -4.96 15.40 -8.70
C VAL A 104 -3.84 14.43 -8.28
N ASP A 105 -4.14 13.48 -7.40
CA ASP A 105 -3.20 12.43 -6.95
C ASP A 105 -2.66 11.57 -8.11
N PHE A 106 -3.36 11.49 -9.25
CA PHE A 106 -2.86 10.78 -10.43
C PHE A 106 -1.64 11.45 -11.08
N LYS A 107 -1.27 12.68 -10.69
CA LYS A 107 0.00 13.29 -11.13
C LYS A 107 1.25 12.50 -10.71
N TYR A 108 1.14 11.68 -9.65
CA TYR A 108 2.23 10.79 -9.20
C TYR A 108 2.33 9.51 -10.03
N LEU A 109 1.34 9.19 -10.85
CA LEU A 109 1.38 8.00 -11.72
C LEU A 109 2.48 8.09 -12.79
N PRO A 110 2.61 9.15 -13.60
CA PRO A 110 3.71 9.27 -14.57
C PRO A 110 5.09 9.42 -13.91
N LEU A 111 5.13 9.83 -12.62
CA LEU A 111 6.35 9.77 -11.82
C LEU A 111 6.75 8.32 -11.52
N VAL A 112 5.80 7.45 -11.14
CA VAL A 112 6.05 6.02 -10.90
C VAL A 112 6.37 5.26 -12.19
N GLU A 113 5.73 5.61 -13.30
CA GLU A 113 5.86 4.93 -14.60
C GLU A 113 7.19 5.21 -15.30
N SER A 114 7.62 6.48 -15.35
CA SER A 114 8.80 6.86 -16.14
C SER A 114 9.75 7.82 -15.46
N ALA A 115 9.56 8.09 -14.16
CA ALA A 115 10.24 9.19 -13.49
C ALA A 115 10.04 10.54 -14.19
N LEU A 116 8.87 10.74 -14.81
CA LEU A 116 8.55 11.88 -15.66
C LEU A 116 9.54 12.05 -16.83
N GLN A 117 9.90 10.96 -17.52
CA GLN A 117 10.74 11.00 -18.71
C GLN A 117 9.92 10.76 -19.98
N GLY A 118 9.98 11.72 -20.92
CA GLY A 118 9.29 11.64 -22.21
C GLY A 118 9.86 10.59 -23.17
N PHE A 119 11.14 10.22 -23.01
CA PHE A 119 11.82 9.24 -23.86
C PHE A 119 11.95 7.85 -23.23
N ALA A 120 11.38 7.64 -22.04
CA ALA A 120 11.42 6.32 -21.40
C ALA A 120 10.77 5.26 -22.27
N VAL A 121 11.44 4.12 -22.44
CA VAL A 121 10.94 2.95 -23.17
C VAL A 121 11.12 1.72 -22.28
N SER A 122 10.03 1.05 -21.92
CA SER A 122 10.12 -0.19 -21.15
C SER A 122 10.58 -1.37 -22.02
N PRO A 123 11.08 -2.46 -21.42
CA PRO A 123 11.44 -3.68 -22.15
C PRO A 123 10.28 -4.28 -22.94
N ARG A 124 9.03 -3.98 -22.54
CA ARG A 124 7.80 -4.45 -23.19
C ARG A 124 7.31 -3.51 -24.30
N GLY A 125 7.96 -2.37 -24.52
CA GLY A 125 7.64 -1.42 -25.59
C GLY A 125 6.65 -0.31 -25.22
N ALA A 126 6.35 -0.15 -23.92
CA ALA A 126 5.63 1.02 -23.42
C ALA A 126 6.53 2.26 -23.50
N VAL A 127 5.96 3.43 -23.83
CA VAL A 127 6.75 4.65 -24.09
C VAL A 127 6.18 5.88 -23.39
N GLY A 128 7.09 6.77 -23.00
CA GLY A 128 6.81 8.14 -22.60
C GLY A 128 6.41 8.32 -21.14
N TYR A 129 5.93 9.52 -20.82
CA TYR A 129 5.59 9.93 -19.46
C TYR A 129 4.64 8.95 -18.76
N TRP A 130 3.64 8.47 -19.50
CA TRP A 130 2.56 7.63 -18.99
C TRP A 130 2.72 6.15 -19.33
N GLN A 131 3.86 5.76 -19.92
CA GLN A 131 4.19 4.38 -20.32
C GLN A 131 3.04 3.67 -21.06
N PHE A 132 2.57 4.25 -22.17
CA PHE A 132 1.55 3.58 -22.99
C PHE A 132 2.16 2.57 -23.96
N MET A 133 1.52 1.40 -24.03
CA MET A 133 1.72 0.46 -25.14
C MET A 133 1.26 1.08 -26.47
N PRO A 134 1.90 0.76 -27.61
CA PRO A 134 1.57 1.38 -28.90
C PRO A 134 0.09 1.20 -29.31
N GLY A 135 -0.49 0.03 -29.05
CA GLY A 135 -1.90 -0.26 -29.32
C GLY A 135 -2.84 0.63 -28.50
N THR A 136 -2.67 0.59 -27.17
CA THR A 136 -3.44 1.40 -26.22
C THR A 136 -3.32 2.90 -26.51
N ALA A 137 -2.13 3.39 -26.85
CA ALA A 137 -1.94 4.80 -27.21
C ALA A 137 -2.79 5.21 -28.42
N ARG A 138 -2.86 4.37 -29.46
CA ARG A 138 -3.69 4.64 -30.65
C ARG A 138 -5.18 4.60 -30.33
N GLU A 139 -5.62 3.64 -29.52
CA GLU A 139 -7.01 3.56 -29.04
C GLU A 139 -7.40 4.81 -28.24
N LEU A 140 -6.46 5.37 -27.49
CA LEU A 140 -6.63 6.61 -26.75
C LEU A 140 -6.44 7.87 -27.61
N GLY A 141 -6.27 7.74 -28.93
CA GLY A 141 -6.20 8.86 -29.88
C GLY A 141 -4.82 9.50 -30.02
N LEU A 142 -3.75 8.83 -29.61
CA LEU A 142 -2.37 9.29 -29.85
C LEU A 142 -1.84 8.79 -31.19
N SER A 143 -1.13 9.65 -31.90
CA SER A 143 -0.37 9.28 -33.09
C SER A 143 0.93 8.58 -32.70
N VAL A 144 1.15 7.37 -33.21
CA VAL A 144 2.35 6.56 -32.96
C VAL A 144 2.99 6.18 -34.29
N HIS A 145 3.88 7.05 -34.78
CA HIS A 145 4.62 6.87 -36.03
C HIS A 145 6.13 7.11 -35.83
N PRO A 146 7.00 6.53 -36.67
CA PRO A 146 8.42 6.89 -36.70
C PRO A 146 8.58 8.42 -36.87
N GLY A 147 9.42 9.04 -36.03
CA GLY A 147 9.63 10.49 -36.03
C GLY A 147 8.54 11.34 -35.35
N ARG A 148 7.36 10.76 -35.08
CA ARG A 148 6.28 11.43 -34.34
C ARG A 148 5.52 10.44 -33.46
N ASP A 149 6.00 10.31 -32.22
CA ASP A 149 5.38 9.49 -31.19
C ASP A 149 4.78 10.38 -30.09
N GLU A 150 3.47 10.57 -30.12
CA GLU A 150 2.77 11.49 -29.20
C GLU A 150 2.71 10.96 -27.77
N ARG A 151 3.10 9.70 -27.52
CA ARG A 151 3.32 9.19 -26.16
C ARG A 151 4.43 9.95 -25.42
N LYS A 152 5.39 10.50 -26.16
CA LYS A 152 6.49 11.31 -25.63
C LYS A 152 6.11 12.76 -25.35
N ASN A 153 4.95 13.22 -25.80
CA ASN A 153 4.48 14.58 -25.55
C ASN A 153 3.69 14.63 -24.25
N LEU A 154 4.14 15.42 -23.26
CA LEU A 154 3.53 15.44 -21.92
C LEU A 154 2.04 15.79 -21.95
N ALA A 155 1.66 16.87 -22.63
CA ALA A 155 0.26 17.30 -22.64
C ALA A 155 -0.65 16.29 -23.34
N LYS A 156 -0.27 15.83 -24.55
CA LYS A 156 -1.06 14.85 -25.31
C LYS A 156 -1.19 13.52 -24.60
N SER A 157 -0.09 13.00 -24.04
CA SER A 157 -0.12 11.75 -23.28
C SER A 157 -0.92 11.88 -21.98
N THR A 158 -0.91 13.03 -21.33
CA THR A 158 -1.75 13.29 -20.14
C THR A 158 -3.24 13.31 -20.47
N GLU A 159 -3.62 13.94 -21.59
CA GLU A 159 -4.99 13.91 -22.12
C GLU A 159 -5.45 12.46 -22.39
N ALA A 160 -4.59 11.65 -22.99
CA ALA A 160 -4.84 10.22 -23.21
C ALA A 160 -4.97 9.43 -21.91
N ALA A 161 -4.11 9.71 -20.91
CA ALA A 161 -4.20 9.11 -19.60
C ALA A 161 -5.50 9.45 -18.88
N CYS A 162 -5.97 10.69 -18.99
CA CYS A 162 -7.26 11.08 -18.43
C CYS A 162 -8.39 10.24 -19.01
N ARG A 163 -8.45 10.09 -20.34
CA ARG A 163 -9.45 9.23 -20.99
C ARG A 163 -9.39 7.78 -20.50
N TYR A 164 -8.18 7.25 -20.33
CA TYR A 164 -8.02 5.88 -19.86
C TYR A 164 -8.42 5.72 -18.40
N LEU A 165 -8.03 6.65 -17.53
CA LEU A 165 -8.40 6.64 -16.11
C LEU A 165 -9.91 6.77 -15.90
N THR A 166 -10.60 7.62 -16.68
CA THR A 166 -12.06 7.68 -16.70
C THR A 166 -12.65 6.32 -17.09
N TYR A 167 -12.19 5.72 -18.19
CA TYR A 167 -12.64 4.39 -18.63
C TYR A 167 -12.46 3.32 -17.54
N LEU A 168 -11.31 3.31 -16.87
CA LEU A 168 -11.01 2.36 -15.80
C LEU A 168 -11.93 2.60 -14.58
N HIS A 169 -12.10 3.86 -14.17
CA HIS A 169 -12.96 4.23 -13.05
C HIS A 169 -14.42 3.87 -13.31
N ASP A 170 -14.97 4.18 -14.49
CA ASP A 170 -16.35 3.87 -14.88
C ASP A 170 -16.66 2.36 -14.83
N ARG A 171 -15.64 1.51 -15.01
CA ARG A 171 -15.78 0.05 -14.99
C ARG A 171 -15.54 -0.56 -13.62
N LEU A 172 -14.73 0.08 -12.78
CA LEU A 172 -14.24 -0.49 -11.53
C LEU A 172 -14.90 0.12 -10.29
N GLY A 173 -15.32 1.38 -10.37
CA GLY A 173 -16.05 2.12 -9.34
C GLY A 173 -15.18 2.76 -8.27
N THR A 174 -13.86 2.53 -8.27
CA THR A 174 -12.92 3.17 -7.34
C THR A 174 -11.62 3.55 -8.05
N TRP A 175 -10.99 4.63 -7.60
CA TRP A 175 -9.70 5.12 -8.07
C TRP A 175 -8.56 4.20 -7.68
N THR A 176 -8.61 3.57 -6.51
CA THR A 176 -7.63 2.55 -6.10
C THR A 176 -7.61 1.35 -7.05
N LEU A 177 -8.77 0.86 -7.50
CA LEU A 177 -8.85 -0.18 -8.52
C LEU A 177 -8.44 0.35 -9.90
N ALA A 178 -8.80 1.59 -10.25
CA ALA A 178 -8.38 2.20 -11.52
C ALA A 178 -6.84 2.28 -11.62
N ALA A 179 -6.15 2.71 -10.56
CA ALA A 179 -4.69 2.71 -10.50
C ALA A 179 -4.11 1.29 -10.65
N ALA A 180 -4.71 0.29 -10.00
CA ALA A 180 -4.28 -1.10 -10.14
C ALA A 180 -4.48 -1.65 -11.56
N ALA A 181 -5.59 -1.30 -12.22
CA ALA A 181 -5.87 -1.70 -13.60
C ALA A 181 -5.00 -0.99 -14.63
N TYR A 182 -4.53 0.22 -14.32
CA TYR A 182 -3.58 0.93 -15.16
C TYR A 182 -2.30 0.12 -15.35
N ASN A 183 -1.75 -0.43 -14.25
CA ASN A 183 -0.55 -1.27 -14.27
C ASN A 183 -0.78 -2.66 -14.86
N ASN A 184 -1.83 -3.37 -14.42
CA ASN A 184 -2.02 -4.79 -14.75
C ASN A 184 -2.93 -5.06 -15.96
N GLY A 185 -3.56 -4.00 -16.48
CA GLY A 185 -4.67 -4.12 -17.41
C GLY A 185 -6.00 -4.50 -16.73
N ILE A 186 -7.09 -3.93 -17.25
CA ILE A 186 -8.44 -4.12 -16.69
C ILE A 186 -8.92 -5.57 -16.73
N GLY A 187 -8.58 -6.33 -17.78
CA GLY A 187 -9.03 -7.72 -17.94
C GLY A 187 -8.51 -8.64 -16.83
N ALA A 188 -7.22 -8.51 -16.49
CA ALA A 188 -6.61 -9.27 -15.40
C ALA A 188 -7.20 -8.89 -14.03
N LEU A 189 -7.43 -7.59 -13.80
CA LEU A 189 -8.03 -7.12 -12.56
C LEU A 189 -9.49 -7.61 -12.40
N LEU A 190 -10.31 -7.48 -13.44
CA LEU A 190 -11.68 -7.99 -13.44
C LEU A 190 -11.75 -9.51 -13.25
N SER A 191 -10.80 -10.25 -13.81
CA SER A 191 -10.67 -11.69 -13.58
C SER A 191 -10.37 -12.01 -12.11
N ASN A 192 -9.44 -11.28 -11.49
CA ASN A 192 -9.14 -11.41 -10.07
C ASN A 192 -10.34 -11.06 -9.19
N ILE A 193 -11.06 -9.98 -9.50
CA ILE A 193 -12.29 -9.56 -8.81
C ILE A 193 -13.34 -10.67 -8.86
N ARG A 194 -13.63 -11.20 -10.06
CA ARG A 194 -14.63 -12.26 -10.23
C ARG A 194 -14.22 -13.55 -9.51
N ARG A 195 -12.96 -13.95 -9.60
CA ARG A 195 -12.47 -15.18 -8.96
C ARG A 195 -12.52 -15.10 -7.44
N GLN A 196 -12.21 -13.92 -6.88
CA GLN A 196 -12.08 -13.73 -5.43
C GLN A 196 -13.34 -13.17 -4.78
N GLN A 197 -14.33 -12.75 -5.58
CA GLN A 197 -15.55 -12.07 -5.11
C GLN A 197 -15.22 -10.89 -4.19
N GLN A 198 -14.17 -10.16 -4.55
CA GLN A 198 -13.62 -9.04 -3.77
C GLN A 198 -13.41 -7.84 -4.70
N ARG A 199 -13.86 -6.66 -4.28
CA ARG A 199 -13.78 -5.40 -5.04
C ARG A 199 -13.00 -4.31 -4.31
N ASP A 200 -12.43 -4.61 -3.17
CA ASP A 200 -11.53 -3.70 -2.46
C ASP A 200 -10.07 -4.06 -2.80
N TYR A 201 -9.32 -3.08 -3.30
CA TYR A 201 -7.90 -3.22 -3.65
C TYR A 201 -7.07 -3.81 -2.50
N TYR A 202 -7.31 -3.37 -1.27
CA TYR A 202 -6.50 -3.74 -0.11
C TYR A 202 -6.66 -5.21 0.27
N TYR A 203 -7.79 -5.82 -0.09
CA TYR A 203 -8.11 -7.22 0.19
C TYR A 203 -8.02 -8.12 -1.04
N LEU A 204 -7.77 -7.56 -2.23
CA LEU A 204 -7.51 -8.34 -3.43
C LEU A 204 -6.12 -8.97 -3.40
N ARG A 205 -6.05 -10.28 -3.66
CA ARG A 205 -4.79 -10.97 -3.92
C ARG A 205 -4.36 -10.67 -5.35
N LEU A 206 -3.47 -9.71 -5.49
CA LEU A 206 -2.86 -9.30 -6.76
C LEU A 206 -1.45 -9.86 -6.89
N ASN A 207 -0.89 -9.85 -8.10
CA ASN A 207 0.52 -10.18 -8.29
C ASN A 207 1.41 -9.18 -7.52
N ALA A 208 2.68 -9.54 -7.32
CA ALA A 208 3.60 -8.74 -6.52
C ALA A 208 3.80 -7.31 -7.05
N GLU A 209 3.78 -7.13 -8.37
CA GLU A 209 3.94 -5.82 -9.01
C GLU A 209 2.74 -4.92 -8.73
N THR A 210 1.54 -5.35 -9.12
CA THR A 210 0.29 -4.59 -8.97
C THR A 210 -0.10 -4.39 -7.51
N GLY A 211 0.17 -5.36 -6.64
CA GLY A 211 -0.06 -5.25 -5.20
C GLY A 211 0.87 -4.26 -4.49
N LYS A 212 1.99 -3.88 -5.12
CA LYS A 212 2.92 -2.84 -4.64
C LYS A 212 2.69 -1.49 -5.32
N TYR A 213 2.09 -1.48 -6.51
CA TYR A 213 1.99 -0.32 -7.38
C TYR A 213 1.31 0.90 -6.72
N LEU A 214 0.13 0.71 -6.11
CA LEU A 214 -0.55 1.80 -5.40
C LEU A 214 0.29 2.35 -4.24
N TYR A 215 0.97 1.49 -3.48
CA TYR A 215 1.82 1.92 -2.38
C TYR A 215 3.05 2.71 -2.84
N ARG A 216 3.56 2.46 -4.06
CA ARG A 216 4.62 3.27 -4.67
C ARG A 216 4.11 4.69 -4.96
N ILE A 217 2.92 4.80 -5.54
CA ILE A 217 2.27 6.10 -5.80
C ILE A 217 2.06 6.85 -4.49
N LEU A 218 1.47 6.18 -3.49
CA LEU A 218 1.26 6.73 -2.15
C LEU A 218 2.58 7.17 -1.51
N ALA A 219 3.65 6.39 -1.61
CA ALA A 219 4.94 6.76 -1.04
C ALA A 219 5.46 8.07 -1.63
N PHE A 220 5.42 8.27 -2.96
CA PHE A 220 5.83 9.55 -3.55
C PHE A 220 4.91 10.70 -3.17
N LYS A 221 3.59 10.47 -3.15
CA LYS A 221 2.60 11.46 -2.69
C LYS A 221 2.93 11.93 -1.28
N GLU A 222 3.08 11.00 -0.36
CA GLU A 222 3.32 11.29 1.05
C GLU A 222 4.70 11.91 1.29
N LEU A 223 5.75 11.41 0.62
CA LEU A 223 7.09 12.01 0.72
C LEU A 223 7.16 13.43 0.13
N PHE A 224 6.42 13.74 -0.93
CA PHE A 224 6.51 15.05 -1.58
C PHE A 224 5.57 16.08 -0.97
N SER A 225 4.39 15.67 -0.51
CA SER A 225 3.38 16.59 0.04
C SER A 225 3.39 16.66 1.57
N ASN A 226 3.70 15.55 2.23
CA ASN A 226 3.47 15.37 3.66
C ASN A 226 4.72 14.90 4.43
N SER A 227 5.93 15.12 3.89
CA SER A 227 7.19 14.59 4.48
C SER A 227 7.36 14.88 5.98
N HIS A 228 6.85 16.03 6.45
CA HIS A 228 6.89 16.41 7.86
C HIS A 228 6.10 15.47 8.79
N LEU A 229 5.07 14.77 8.29
CA LEU A 229 4.29 13.79 9.07
C LEU A 229 5.03 12.45 9.25
N TYR A 230 6.15 12.27 8.56
CA TYR A 230 6.95 11.03 8.60
C TYR A 230 8.29 11.21 9.35
N GLU A 231 8.41 12.27 10.15
CA GLU A 231 9.51 12.41 11.11
C GLU A 231 9.57 11.15 12.02
N GLY A 232 10.77 10.57 12.16
CA GLY A 232 10.97 9.31 12.87
C GLY A 232 10.65 8.03 12.09
N PHE A 233 9.92 8.10 10.97
CA PHE A 233 9.68 6.95 10.07
C PHE A 233 10.68 6.87 8.92
N ILE A 234 11.26 8.00 8.51
CA ILE A 234 12.27 8.09 7.45
C ILE A 234 13.56 8.75 7.96
N PRO A 235 14.74 8.44 7.40
CA PRO A 235 16.00 8.98 7.90
C PRO A 235 16.09 10.50 7.77
N ASP A 236 16.69 11.18 8.76
CA ASP A 236 16.83 12.65 8.78
C ASP A 236 17.52 13.22 7.53
N ARG A 237 18.51 12.51 7.00
CA ARG A 237 19.18 12.89 5.73
C ARG A 237 18.22 12.97 4.55
N VAL A 238 17.18 12.13 4.56
CA VAL A 238 16.15 12.09 3.50
C VAL A 238 15.15 13.21 3.72
N LEU A 239 14.72 13.46 4.96
CA LEU A 239 13.90 14.61 5.30
C LEU A 239 14.57 15.94 4.91
N ALA A 240 15.87 16.08 5.21
CA ALA A 240 16.65 17.25 4.83
C ALA A 240 16.69 17.44 3.30
N SER A 241 16.87 16.37 2.54
CA SER A 241 16.81 16.41 1.08
C SER A 241 15.42 16.80 0.55
N LEU A 242 14.35 16.23 1.13
CA LEU A 242 12.95 16.55 0.80
C LEU A 242 12.60 18.01 1.08
N ARG A 243 13.21 18.61 2.12
CA ARG A 243 13.03 20.01 2.52
C ARG A 243 13.93 20.99 1.80
N ARG A 244 14.97 20.52 1.10
CA ARG A 244 15.89 21.38 0.37
C ARG A 244 15.10 22.27 -0.61
N PRO A 245 15.38 23.58 -0.70
CA PRO A 245 14.79 24.41 -1.75
C PRO A 245 15.08 23.82 -3.13
N LEU A 246 14.10 23.86 -4.03
CA LEU A 246 14.33 23.52 -5.42
C LEU A 246 14.92 24.76 -6.07
N ASP A 247 16.21 24.73 -6.38
CA ASP A 247 16.89 25.83 -7.04
C ASP A 247 16.23 26.05 -8.42
N GLY A 248 15.80 27.28 -8.70
CA GLY A 248 15.09 27.62 -9.92
C GLY A 248 15.95 27.40 -11.15
N ALA A 249 15.39 26.72 -12.16
CA ALA A 249 15.99 26.39 -13.46
C ALA A 249 17.06 25.29 -13.45
N VAL A 250 16.67 24.05 -13.12
CA VAL A 250 17.32 22.88 -13.73
C VAL A 250 16.69 22.67 -15.10
N ASP A 251 17.40 23.03 -16.16
CA ASP A 251 16.98 22.69 -17.51
C ASP A 251 17.24 21.20 -17.75
N PHE A 252 16.27 20.37 -17.38
CA PHE A 252 16.26 18.98 -17.82
C PHE A 252 16.19 18.97 -19.35
N SER A 253 17.33 18.76 -19.98
CA SER A 253 17.38 18.48 -21.41
C SER A 253 16.66 17.14 -21.65
N ASP A 254 15.98 17.00 -22.79
CA ASP A 254 15.34 15.75 -23.19
C ASP A 254 16.33 14.56 -23.27
N ASP A 255 17.64 14.88 -23.33
CA ASP A 255 18.79 13.98 -23.34
C ASP A 255 19.45 13.76 -21.96
N ASP A 256 18.96 14.39 -20.89
CA ASP A 256 19.48 14.19 -19.53
C ASP A 256 19.29 12.72 -19.16
N ALA A 257 20.43 12.02 -19.26
CA ALA A 257 20.64 10.58 -19.14
C ALA A 257 19.37 9.83 -18.76
N LEU A 258 18.90 8.98 -19.68
CA LEU A 258 18.13 7.78 -19.34
C LEU A 258 18.61 7.33 -17.97
N ILE A 259 17.80 7.58 -16.93
CA ILE A 259 18.03 6.87 -15.68
C ILE A 259 17.75 5.46 -16.17
N PRO A 260 18.77 4.59 -16.20
CA PRO A 260 18.61 3.32 -16.89
C PRO A 260 17.30 2.73 -16.41
N VAL A 261 16.45 2.28 -17.33
CA VAL A 261 15.24 1.54 -16.94
C VAL A 261 15.65 0.40 -15.99
N GLN A 262 16.90 -0.07 -16.06
CA GLN A 262 17.60 -0.87 -15.06
C GLN A 262 17.60 -0.34 -13.62
N ILE A 263 17.48 0.94 -13.25
CA ILE A 263 17.34 1.34 -11.83
C ILE A 263 15.89 1.17 -11.35
N LEU A 264 14.92 1.38 -12.25
CA LEU A 264 13.51 1.07 -12.00
C LEU A 264 13.27 -0.44 -12.02
N ASP A 265 13.93 -1.18 -12.91
CA ASP A 265 13.85 -2.62 -13.06
C ASP A 265 14.78 -3.36 -12.10
N GLU A 266 15.99 -2.92 -11.72
CA GLU A 266 16.83 -3.56 -10.69
C GLU A 266 16.20 -3.43 -9.30
N ALA A 267 15.57 -2.29 -9.00
CA ALA A 267 14.73 -2.18 -7.80
C ALA A 267 13.52 -3.13 -7.83
N THR A 268 13.17 -3.66 -9.00
CA THR A 268 12.04 -4.56 -9.26
C THR A 268 12.47 -6.03 -9.49
N GLU A 269 13.67 -6.30 -10.04
CA GLU A 269 14.24 -7.59 -10.43
C GLU A 269 15.14 -8.17 -9.33
N VAL A 270 15.92 -7.35 -8.62
CA VAL A 270 16.58 -7.79 -7.37
C VAL A 270 15.51 -8.21 -6.34
N ALA A 271 14.31 -7.64 -6.44
CA ALA A 271 13.14 -8.02 -5.63
C ALA A 271 12.36 -9.25 -6.13
N VAL A 272 12.70 -9.80 -7.30
CA VAL A 272 12.10 -11.02 -7.88
C VAL A 272 13.05 -12.22 -7.78
N ASN A 273 14.37 -12.00 -7.78
CA ASN A 273 15.39 -13.06 -7.88
C ASN A 273 16.28 -13.25 -6.65
N GLU A 274 16.06 -12.55 -5.51
CA GLU A 274 16.59 -13.09 -4.26
C GLU A 274 15.76 -14.29 -3.83
N PRO A 275 16.32 -15.51 -3.81
CA PRO A 275 15.71 -16.59 -3.07
C PRO A 275 15.75 -16.16 -1.60
N VAL A 276 14.57 -16.00 -1.00
CA VAL A 276 14.49 -16.02 0.45
C VAL A 276 14.77 -17.46 0.84
N ASP A 277 16.05 -17.78 0.99
CA ASP A 277 16.48 -19.01 1.62
C ASP A 277 16.12 -18.86 3.11
N VAL A 278 14.95 -19.39 3.48
CA VAL A 278 14.54 -19.54 4.87
C VAL A 278 15.04 -20.90 5.31
N PRO A 279 16.09 -20.99 6.14
CA PRO A 279 16.44 -22.26 6.77
C PRO A 279 15.31 -22.57 7.76
N VAL A 280 14.54 -23.61 7.45
CA VAL A 280 13.62 -24.24 8.38
C VAL A 280 14.50 -25.06 9.32
N THR A 281 14.52 -24.69 10.61
CA THR A 281 15.58 -24.87 11.65
C THR A 281 16.61 -23.73 11.67
N GLY A 282 16.78 -22.98 12.77
CA GLY A 282 16.12 -23.09 14.08
C GLY A 282 16.62 -22.02 15.05
N ASN A 283 16.07 -20.81 14.94
CA ASN A 283 15.80 -19.97 16.10
C ASN A 283 14.66 -19.01 15.75
N ARG A 284 13.47 -19.31 16.26
CA ARG A 284 12.33 -18.39 16.30
C ARG A 284 12.81 -17.11 16.97
N LEU A 285 12.86 -16.01 16.23
CA LEU A 285 12.81 -14.69 16.85
C LEU A 285 11.48 -14.64 17.60
N ALA A 286 11.61 -14.57 18.93
CA ALA A 286 10.55 -14.74 19.90
C ALA A 286 9.31 -13.91 19.55
N ASP A 287 8.16 -14.56 19.73
CA ASP A 287 6.86 -13.94 19.87
C ASP A 287 6.99 -12.74 20.83
N ILE A 288 6.93 -11.52 20.28
CA ILE A 288 6.63 -10.35 21.09
C ILE A 288 5.23 -10.63 21.63
N PRO A 289 5.01 -10.70 22.96
CA PRO A 289 3.69 -10.97 23.49
C PRO A 289 2.78 -9.84 23.03
N LEU A 290 1.83 -10.19 22.15
CA LEU A 290 0.84 -9.29 21.59
C LEU A 290 0.06 -8.67 22.74
N PRO A 291 -0.09 -7.33 22.83
CA PRO A 291 -1.21 -6.79 23.56
C PRO A 291 -2.47 -7.36 22.91
N ASN A 292 -3.38 -7.89 23.73
CA ASN A 292 -4.64 -8.49 23.31
C ASN A 292 -5.32 -7.58 22.28
N ALA A 293 -5.83 -8.14 21.16
CA ALA A 293 -6.44 -7.40 20.05
C ALA A 293 -7.56 -6.43 20.49
N ALA A 294 -8.09 -6.64 21.69
CA ALA A 294 -8.91 -5.71 22.42
C ALA A 294 -8.29 -4.29 22.48
N ALA A 295 -7.01 -4.11 22.80
CA ALA A 295 -6.41 -2.80 23.13
C ALA A 295 -6.26 -1.77 21.98
N VAL A 296 -6.64 -2.08 20.72
CA VAL A 296 -6.24 -1.29 19.54
C VAL A 296 -7.38 -0.56 18.83
N PHE A 297 -8.64 -0.74 19.22
CA PHE A 297 -9.76 -0.09 18.54
C PHE A 297 -10.29 1.09 19.36
N ARG A 298 -10.00 2.31 18.90
CA ARG A 298 -10.59 3.52 19.50
C ARG A 298 -11.51 4.34 18.61
N GLU A 299 -11.72 4.03 17.33
CA GLU A 299 -12.45 4.99 16.47
C GLU A 299 -13.35 4.34 15.37
N GLY A 300 -13.83 3.10 15.55
CA GLY A 300 -14.99 2.58 14.80
C GLY A 300 -15.03 1.08 14.49
N ILE A 301 -16.23 0.51 14.37
CA ILE A 301 -16.49 -0.91 14.02
C ILE A 301 -17.13 -1.05 12.64
N ARG A 302 -16.97 -2.24 12.04
CA ARG A 302 -17.63 -2.60 10.78
C ARG A 302 -18.63 -3.70 11.03
N THR A 303 -19.80 -3.55 10.43
CA THR A 303 -20.86 -4.55 10.53
C THR A 303 -21.44 -4.86 9.16
N ARG A 304 -22.06 -6.03 9.06
CA ARG A 304 -22.78 -6.50 7.89
C ARG A 304 -24.25 -6.63 8.26
N LEU A 305 -25.14 -6.02 7.47
CA LEU A 305 -26.57 -6.13 7.65
C LEU A 305 -26.98 -7.61 7.61
N HIS A 306 -27.58 -8.06 8.71
CA HIS A 306 -28.11 -9.40 8.88
C HIS A 306 -29.61 -9.43 8.62
N GLN A 307 -30.33 -8.46 9.19
CA GLN A 307 -31.78 -8.33 9.04
C GLN A 307 -32.16 -6.86 9.03
N SER A 308 -32.92 -6.44 8.02
CA SER A 308 -33.55 -5.11 7.96
C SER A 308 -35.06 -5.24 8.14
N ALA A 309 -35.68 -4.14 8.56
CA ALA A 309 -37.12 -3.94 8.50
C ALA A 309 -37.44 -2.88 7.42
N ASN A 310 -38.68 -2.38 7.40
CA ASN A 310 -39.05 -1.28 6.51
C ASN A 310 -38.11 -0.06 6.73
N LEU A 311 -37.92 0.72 5.68
CA LEU A 311 -37.09 1.93 5.68
C LEU A 311 -37.84 3.10 6.32
N GLU A 312 -38.18 2.95 7.60
CA GLU A 312 -38.96 3.92 8.36
C GLU A 312 -38.25 4.28 9.66
N ARG A 313 -38.41 5.52 10.09
CA ARG A 313 -37.87 6.00 11.36
C ARG A 313 -38.39 5.17 12.54
N GLY A 314 -37.51 4.79 13.45
CA GLY A 314 -37.80 3.99 14.63
C GLY A 314 -37.74 2.47 14.39
N GLN A 315 -37.53 2.02 13.15
CA GLN A 315 -37.34 0.61 12.86
C GLN A 315 -35.97 0.12 13.33
N THR A 316 -35.92 -1.09 13.87
CA THR A 316 -34.68 -1.72 14.34
C THR A 316 -34.16 -2.70 13.30
N TRP A 317 -32.90 -2.52 12.92
CA TRP A 317 -32.16 -3.36 12.00
C TRP A 317 -31.04 -4.07 12.77
N VAL A 318 -30.72 -5.28 12.36
CA VAL A 318 -29.71 -6.13 13.00
C VAL A 318 -28.52 -6.26 12.07
N PHE A 319 -27.34 -6.01 12.61
CA PHE A 319 -26.09 -6.15 11.91
C PHE A 319 -25.17 -7.10 12.67
N ASN A 320 -24.39 -7.90 11.95
CA ASN A 320 -23.36 -8.74 12.56
C ASN A 320 -22.02 -8.04 12.45
N LEU A 321 -21.28 -7.98 13.54
CA LEU A 321 -19.90 -7.50 13.52
C LEU A 321 -19.08 -8.37 12.59
N THR A 322 -18.32 -7.75 11.69
CA THR A 322 -17.49 -8.49 10.72
C THR A 322 -16.10 -8.82 11.27
N ARG A 323 -15.79 -8.40 12.50
CA ARG A 323 -14.52 -8.65 13.20
C ARG A 323 -14.65 -8.32 14.69
N ALA A 324 -13.77 -8.91 15.49
CA ALA A 324 -13.61 -8.53 16.88
C ALA A 324 -12.98 -7.13 17.01
N GLY A 325 -13.27 -6.42 18.10
CA GLY A 325 -12.69 -5.13 18.42
C GLY A 325 -13.02 -4.64 19.84
N ILE A 326 -12.80 -3.34 20.09
CA ILE A 326 -13.31 -2.64 21.27
C ILE A 326 -14.20 -1.48 20.82
N VAL A 327 -15.33 -1.31 21.51
CA VAL A 327 -16.23 -0.15 21.40
C VAL A 327 -16.48 0.39 22.79
N ASP A 328 -16.25 1.68 23.02
CA ASP A 328 -16.46 2.33 24.33
C ASP A 328 -15.82 1.58 25.51
N GLY A 329 -14.67 0.94 25.27
CA GLY A 329 -13.95 0.13 26.26
C GLY A 329 -14.45 -1.31 26.42
N GLN A 330 -15.53 -1.71 25.74
CA GLN A 330 -16.06 -3.07 25.75
C GLN A 330 -15.46 -3.91 24.61
N PRO A 331 -14.90 -5.10 24.90
CA PRO A 331 -14.49 -6.03 23.86
C PRO A 331 -15.73 -6.60 23.16
N VAL A 332 -15.70 -6.59 21.84
CA VAL A 332 -16.74 -7.15 20.98
C VAL A 332 -16.10 -8.17 20.04
N SER A 333 -16.85 -9.21 19.66
CA SER A 333 -16.37 -10.32 18.84
C SER A 333 -16.96 -10.31 17.43
N GLU A 334 -16.29 -10.98 16.50
CA GLU A 334 -16.88 -11.25 15.19
C GLU A 334 -18.14 -12.10 15.36
N GLY A 335 -19.22 -11.70 14.68
CA GLY A 335 -20.52 -12.37 14.79
C GLY A 335 -21.43 -11.82 15.89
N ASP A 336 -20.94 -10.93 16.77
CA ASP A 336 -21.80 -10.23 17.72
C ASP A 336 -22.83 -9.36 16.99
N MET A 337 -24.02 -9.23 17.57
CA MET A 337 -25.16 -8.59 16.91
C MET A 337 -25.34 -7.16 17.40
N LEU A 338 -25.21 -6.20 16.48
CA LEU A 338 -25.49 -4.79 16.70
C LEU A 338 -26.94 -4.48 16.32
N TYR A 339 -27.72 -3.99 17.27
CA TYR A 339 -29.08 -3.53 17.03
C TYR A 339 -29.06 -2.03 16.77
N ALA A 340 -29.41 -1.63 15.55
CA ALA A 340 -29.41 -0.24 15.15
C ALA A 340 -30.83 0.23 14.84
N ILE A 341 -31.18 1.41 15.34
CA ILE A 341 -32.44 2.07 15.09
C ILE A 341 -32.23 3.07 13.95
N VAL A 342 -33.18 3.11 13.01
CA VAL A 342 -33.26 4.15 11.99
C VAL A 342 -33.68 5.46 12.67
N GLU A 343 -32.76 6.40 12.83
CA GLU A 343 -33.04 7.70 13.44
C GLU A 343 -33.73 8.65 12.50
N ASP A 344 -33.33 8.63 11.22
CA ASP A 344 -33.93 9.44 10.16
C ASP A 344 -33.64 8.87 8.78
N VAL A 345 -34.49 9.21 7.81
CA VAL A 345 -34.33 8.89 6.39
C VAL A 345 -34.59 10.17 5.61
N ASP A 346 -33.56 10.70 4.97
CA ASP A 346 -33.69 11.91 4.14
C ASP A 346 -33.96 11.52 2.69
N PRO A 347 -35.21 11.68 2.20
CA PRO A 347 -35.56 11.32 0.82
C PRO A 347 -34.95 12.28 -0.22
N LYS A 348 -34.49 13.48 0.17
CA LYS A 348 -33.89 14.45 -0.76
C LYS A 348 -32.43 14.11 -1.05
N THR A 349 -31.69 13.69 -0.04
CA THR A 349 -30.27 13.33 -0.18
C THR A 349 -30.04 11.84 -0.34
N HIS A 350 -31.10 11.03 -0.26
CA HIS A 350 -31.04 9.57 -0.34
C HIS A 350 -30.13 8.95 0.73
N ARG A 351 -30.18 9.50 1.95
CA ARG A 351 -29.34 9.07 3.08
C ARG A 351 -30.19 8.54 4.22
N ILE A 352 -29.67 7.52 4.90
CA ILE A 352 -30.23 6.97 6.14
C ILE A 352 -29.27 7.23 7.29
N TYR A 353 -29.83 7.60 8.43
CA TYR A 353 -29.11 7.84 9.68
C TYR A 353 -29.46 6.70 10.64
N LEU A 354 -28.44 5.95 11.05
CA LEU A 354 -28.60 4.79 11.94
C LEU A 354 -27.80 5.05 13.21
N ARG A 355 -28.43 4.78 14.35
CA ARG A 355 -27.78 4.76 15.67
C ARG A 355 -27.94 3.39 16.29
N ALA A 356 -26.87 2.85 16.85
CA ALA A 356 -26.94 1.65 17.67
C ALA A 356 -26.61 2.02 19.12
N ASP A 357 -27.45 1.59 20.04
CA ASP A 357 -27.20 1.74 21.48
C ASP A 357 -26.78 0.45 22.17
N LYS A 358 -26.86 -0.69 21.47
CA LYS A 358 -26.63 -2.01 22.06
C LYS A 358 -25.93 -2.96 21.11
N VAL A 359 -24.99 -3.74 21.66
CA VAL A 359 -24.47 -4.95 21.02
C VAL A 359 -24.77 -6.15 21.92
N TYR A 360 -25.25 -7.23 21.32
CA TYR A 360 -25.39 -8.53 21.96
C TYR A 360 -24.18 -9.39 21.61
N SER A 361 -23.45 -9.83 22.63
CA SER A 361 -22.40 -10.83 22.46
C SER A 361 -22.98 -12.23 22.46
N ALA A 362 -22.78 -12.92 21.34
CA ALA A 362 -23.24 -14.30 21.20
C ALA A 362 -22.40 -15.28 22.02
N SER A 363 -21.12 -14.98 22.25
CA SER A 363 -20.24 -15.79 23.11
C SER A 363 -20.57 -15.64 24.59
N GLU A 364 -20.83 -14.42 25.04
CA GLU A 364 -21.05 -14.14 26.47
C GLU A 364 -22.53 -14.16 26.88
N HIS A 365 -23.45 -14.25 25.91
CA HIS A 365 -24.91 -14.19 26.14
C HIS A 365 -25.31 -12.92 26.91
N HIS A 366 -24.62 -11.83 26.65
CA HIS A 366 -24.75 -10.56 27.36
C HIS A 366 -24.94 -9.41 26.37
N THR A 367 -25.71 -8.39 26.78
CA THR A 367 -25.92 -7.18 25.98
C THR A 367 -25.16 -6.03 26.63
N TYR A 368 -24.28 -5.39 25.86
CA TYR A 368 -23.58 -4.18 26.30
C TYR A 368 -24.26 -2.96 25.73
N ASP A 369 -24.39 -1.93 26.57
CA ASP A 369 -24.76 -0.59 26.12
C ASP A 369 -23.54 0.10 25.51
N LEU A 370 -23.75 0.77 24.39
CA LEU A 370 -22.75 1.51 23.60
C LEU A 370 -23.45 2.69 22.91
N SER A 371 -22.71 3.63 22.34
CA SER A 371 -23.34 4.71 21.57
C SER A 371 -22.65 4.86 20.24
N LEU A 372 -23.22 4.28 19.18
CA LEU A 372 -22.63 4.28 17.85
C LEU A 372 -23.54 4.94 16.81
N ALA A 373 -22.95 5.63 15.85
CA ALA A 373 -23.64 6.09 14.65
C ALA A 373 -23.00 5.56 13.38
N ALA A 374 -23.83 5.20 12.40
CA ALA A 374 -23.37 4.82 11.07
C ALA A 374 -22.81 6.05 10.34
N VAL A 375 -21.61 5.87 9.78
CA VAL A 375 -20.90 6.90 9.04
C VAL A 375 -20.60 6.41 7.63
N ASP A 376 -20.59 7.37 6.73
CA ASP A 376 -20.12 7.21 5.37
C ASP A 376 -18.66 6.75 5.36
N ALA A 377 -18.38 5.61 4.73
CA ALA A 377 -17.05 5.01 4.77
C ALA A 377 -15.98 5.84 4.02
N ALA A 378 -16.40 6.66 3.05
CA ALA A 378 -15.48 7.49 2.26
C ALA A 378 -15.23 8.85 2.94
N THR A 379 -16.27 9.47 3.48
CA THR A 379 -16.22 10.84 4.00
C THR A 379 -16.18 10.94 5.53
N GLY A 380 -16.50 9.86 6.24
CA GLY A 380 -16.61 9.82 7.71
C GLY A 380 -17.77 10.63 8.29
N ARG A 381 -18.65 11.16 7.45
CA ARG A 381 -19.82 11.97 7.86
C ARG A 381 -20.95 11.07 8.34
N LEU A 382 -21.79 11.60 9.23
CA LEU A 382 -23.00 10.92 9.69
C LEU A 382 -23.98 10.67 8.55
N GLY A 383 -24.63 9.52 8.64
CA GLY A 383 -25.57 9.05 7.63
C GLY A 383 -24.86 8.36 6.48
N VAL A 384 -25.51 7.38 5.89
CA VAL A 384 -24.98 6.54 4.80
C VAL A 384 -25.94 6.58 3.63
N GLU A 385 -25.41 6.57 2.42
CA GLU A 385 -26.22 6.57 1.21
C GLU A 385 -27.00 5.25 1.10
N ILE A 386 -28.31 5.35 0.86
CA ILE A 386 -29.20 4.20 0.78
C ILE A 386 -28.94 3.51 -0.56
N PRO A 387 -28.68 2.20 -0.61
CA PRO A 387 -28.67 1.44 -1.87
C PRO A 387 -30.07 1.47 -2.48
N ASP A 388 -30.21 1.46 -3.82
CA ASP A 388 -31.52 1.49 -4.50
C ASP A 388 -32.58 0.63 -3.79
N ILE A 389 -33.79 1.20 -3.60
CA ILE A 389 -34.86 0.75 -2.68
C ILE A 389 -35.20 -0.75 -2.72
N ASP A 390 -34.99 -1.41 -3.87
CA ASP A 390 -35.21 -2.86 -4.04
C ASP A 390 -34.01 -3.74 -3.61
N GLN A 391 -32.95 -3.13 -3.07
CA GLN A 391 -31.63 -3.74 -2.88
C GLN A 391 -30.97 -3.49 -1.52
N VAL A 392 -31.70 -3.06 -0.48
CA VAL A 392 -31.18 -3.21 0.89
C VAL A 392 -31.16 -4.70 1.23
N ARG A 393 -30.12 -5.38 0.76
CA ARG A 393 -29.93 -6.83 0.87
C ARG A 393 -29.09 -7.14 2.10
N VAL A 394 -29.41 -8.27 2.72
CA VAL A 394 -28.54 -8.95 3.69
C VAL A 394 -27.13 -9.01 3.10
N GLY A 395 -26.15 -8.47 3.82
CA GLY A 395 -24.79 -8.31 3.31
C GLY A 395 -24.28 -6.86 3.19
N TRP A 396 -25.15 -5.84 3.28
CA TRP A 396 -24.73 -4.44 3.24
C TRP A 396 -23.74 -4.10 4.37
N ILE A 397 -22.57 -3.56 4.04
CA ILE A 397 -21.51 -3.29 5.03
C ILE A 397 -21.53 -1.83 5.42
N LEU A 398 -21.61 -1.58 6.73
CA LEU A 398 -21.58 -0.25 7.31
C LEU A 398 -20.39 -0.07 8.26
N THR A 399 -19.95 1.18 8.36
CA THR A 399 -18.95 1.61 9.34
C THR A 399 -19.65 2.42 10.42
N TRP A 400 -19.30 2.18 11.67
CA TRP A 400 -19.90 2.82 12.84
C TRP A 400 -18.83 3.48 13.68
N LYS A 401 -19.15 4.63 14.26
CA LYS A 401 -18.26 5.36 15.17
C LYS A 401 -18.96 5.65 16.48
N SER A 402 -18.19 5.73 17.56
CA SER A 402 -18.69 6.20 18.85
C SER A 402 -19.16 7.65 18.74
N LEU A 403 -20.27 7.96 19.39
CA LEU A 403 -20.91 9.27 19.42
C LEU A 403 -20.35 10.20 20.50
#